data_AF-A0AAD0TS88-F1
#
_entry.id   AF-A0AAD0TS88-F1
#
_cell.length_a   1.000
_cell.length_b   1.000
_cell.length_c   1.000
_cell.angle_alpha   90.00
_cell.angle_beta   90.00
_cell.angle_gamma   90.00
#
_symmetry.space_group_name_H-M   'P 1'
#
loop_
_entity.id
_entity.type
_entity.pdbx_description
1 polymer ?
#
loop_
_entity_poly.entity_id
_entity_poly.type
_entity_poly.pdbx_seq_one_letter_code
_entity_poly.pdbx_strand_id
1 'polypeptide(L)'
;MENQKHDAVLNEINLVGIKKQIFKNKDVISHIKKLGLDDNLLEYEKNKILDIERSIRDVVNYQEINTCIIPIDKSKILGKELYDRLNILLRKMVDINNKYVGQIVTSALINLSENKEYFSIRNEFLELSKEYCSKRISKINNKDKDQVDRYYRIYHEILPWFDQKISIRENTIFYSFIDLFLEYIPYFLYEHTFKQYVEIKDRTSINLIGNIALEKREFIKNQLYLYNFHQNFLKELLSLTNSIQLSSNLESLNKDELLKKVFELAQDIKWWGTFMSSSYKDSDNLIPIIKDEFDISWAWNFDNSIGFISFWFDNNELNKQLKKKRIFQVVLNYDGVFEDKIRRWISTLNINNIDNLYALKINLFILEKIYSYLENIYNKIDHNKILNQFMNKHNNNLIIEDEEKNIADLDDVKFDKNEIFTIKQSRLLIILKSIGCEIREGKGSEISIYKFGGKHYTMGHHKKDEYIYPPTIINILKTLNISPKDFMQCLKKIHPTVLMN
;
A
#
# COMPACT_ATOMS: atom_id res chain seq x y z
N MET A 1 15.24 -30.36 -33.23
CA MET A 1 15.02 -31.42 -32.22
C MET A 1 14.92 -30.84 -30.80
N GLU A 2 15.77 -29.89 -30.39
CA GLU A 2 15.66 -29.20 -29.09
C GLU A 2 14.39 -28.33 -28.96
N ASN A 3 14.01 -27.58 -29.99
CA ASN A 3 12.78 -26.77 -29.95
C ASN A 3 11.50 -27.62 -29.80
N GLN A 4 11.45 -28.80 -30.42
CA GLN A 4 10.31 -29.73 -30.28
C GLN A 4 10.22 -30.34 -28.87
N LYS A 5 11.36 -30.53 -28.19
CA LYS A 5 11.37 -30.95 -26.78
C LYS A 5 10.89 -29.82 -25.87
N HIS A 6 11.26 -28.58 -26.17
CA HIS A 6 10.84 -27.40 -25.42
C HIS A 6 9.33 -27.14 -25.52
N ASP A 7 8.76 -27.25 -26.73
CA ASP A 7 7.32 -27.05 -26.96
C ASP A 7 6.46 -28.17 -26.35
N ALA A 8 6.97 -29.40 -26.32
CA ALA A 8 6.31 -30.52 -25.63
C ALA A 8 6.24 -30.30 -24.11
N VAL A 9 7.31 -29.78 -23.51
CA VAL A 9 7.37 -29.45 -22.07
C VAL A 9 6.41 -28.31 -21.73
N LEU A 10 6.32 -27.26 -22.56
CA LEU A 10 5.39 -26.15 -22.34
C LEU A 10 3.92 -26.58 -22.45
N ASN A 11 3.59 -27.46 -23.41
CA ASN A 11 2.24 -27.99 -23.55
C ASN A 11 1.84 -28.89 -22.38
N GLU A 12 2.76 -29.68 -21.82
CA GLU A 12 2.49 -30.47 -20.61
C GLU A 12 2.38 -29.60 -19.35
N ILE A 13 3.20 -28.57 -19.20
CA ILE A 13 3.11 -27.60 -18.08
C ILE A 13 1.75 -26.88 -18.09
N ASN A 14 1.26 -26.49 -19.26
CA ASN A 14 -0.08 -25.89 -19.41
C ASN A 14 -1.22 -26.86 -19.08
N LEU A 15 -1.09 -28.14 -19.45
CA LEU A 15 -2.07 -29.19 -19.11
C LEU A 15 -2.07 -29.51 -17.61
N VAL A 16 -0.91 -29.39 -16.94
CA VAL A 16 -0.73 -29.57 -15.50
C VAL A 16 -1.28 -28.37 -14.70
N GLY A 17 -1.19 -27.15 -15.24
CA GLY A 17 -1.67 -25.92 -14.59
C GLY A 17 -3.19 -25.86 -14.34
N ILE A 18 -3.98 -26.70 -15.00
CA ILE A 18 -5.46 -26.67 -14.92
C ILE A 18 -6.03 -27.64 -13.85
N LYS A 19 -5.23 -28.59 -13.33
CA LYS A 19 -5.71 -29.53 -12.30
C LYS A 19 -5.10 -29.26 -10.93
N LYS A 20 -5.94 -28.70 -10.07
CA LYS A 20 -5.77 -28.27 -8.68
C LYS A 20 -5.30 -29.34 -7.65
N GLN A 21 -4.66 -30.44 -8.05
CA GLN A 21 -4.23 -31.49 -7.13
C GLN A 21 -2.96 -32.19 -7.62
N ILE A 22 -1.95 -32.23 -6.74
CA ILE A 22 -0.74 -33.08 -6.79
C ILE A 22 0.41 -32.55 -7.65
N PHE A 23 1.31 -31.75 -7.07
CA PHE A 23 2.74 -31.91 -7.36
C PHE A 23 3.56 -31.77 -6.09
N LYS A 24 4.14 -32.90 -5.64
CA LYS A 24 5.37 -32.83 -4.85
C LYS A 24 6.48 -32.50 -5.84
N ASN A 25 7.14 -31.36 -5.63
CA ASN A 25 8.25 -30.80 -6.42
C ASN A 25 9.30 -31.83 -6.93
N LYS A 26 9.43 -32.99 -6.28
CA LYS A 26 10.32 -34.08 -6.69
C LYS A 26 9.98 -34.70 -8.04
N ASP A 27 8.72 -34.82 -8.41
CA ASP A 27 8.33 -35.57 -9.63
C ASP A 27 8.63 -34.76 -10.90
N VAL A 28 8.30 -33.47 -10.91
CA VAL A 28 8.64 -32.54 -12.02
C VAL A 28 10.15 -32.44 -12.19
N ILE A 29 10.89 -32.22 -11.10
CA ILE A 29 12.36 -32.12 -11.15
C ILE A 29 12.99 -33.44 -11.63
N SER A 30 12.46 -34.60 -11.23
CA SER A 30 12.93 -35.89 -11.69
C SER A 30 12.64 -36.13 -13.18
N HIS A 31 11.51 -35.63 -13.67
CA HIS A 31 11.11 -35.76 -15.07
C HIS A 31 11.93 -34.84 -15.98
N ILE A 32 12.17 -33.60 -15.57
CA ILE A 32 13.03 -32.67 -16.31
C ILE A 32 14.48 -33.20 -16.38
N LYS A 33 14.99 -33.79 -15.29
CA LYS A 33 16.29 -34.47 -15.31
C LYS A 33 16.34 -35.65 -16.28
N LYS A 34 15.24 -36.39 -16.47
CA LYS A 34 15.15 -37.48 -17.46
C LYS A 34 15.14 -36.99 -18.91
N LEU A 35 14.72 -35.74 -19.16
CA LEU A 35 14.71 -35.14 -20.50
C LEU A 35 16.10 -34.67 -20.97
N GLY A 36 17.11 -34.70 -20.08
CA GLY A 36 18.50 -34.36 -20.40
C GLY A 36 18.73 -32.86 -20.59
N LEU A 37 17.94 -32.01 -19.94
CA LEU A 37 18.15 -30.56 -19.95
C LEU A 37 19.40 -30.19 -19.14
N ASP A 38 20.16 -29.19 -19.61
CA ASP A 38 21.28 -28.59 -18.88
C ASP A 38 20.84 -28.06 -17.51
N ASP A 39 21.71 -28.12 -16.52
CA ASP A 39 21.48 -27.69 -15.13
C ASP A 39 21.05 -26.21 -15.07
N ASN A 40 21.57 -25.36 -15.97
CA ASN A 40 21.16 -23.95 -16.07
C ASN A 40 19.69 -23.80 -16.47
N LEU A 41 19.22 -24.61 -17.42
CA LEU A 41 17.83 -24.58 -17.87
C LEU A 41 16.89 -25.15 -16.80
N LEU A 42 17.35 -26.18 -16.07
CA LEU A 42 16.63 -26.73 -14.92
C LEU A 42 16.47 -25.68 -13.80
N GLU A 43 17.51 -24.89 -13.52
CA GLU A 43 17.44 -23.80 -12.52
C GLU A 43 16.52 -22.65 -12.98
N TYR A 44 16.58 -22.29 -14.27
CA TYR A 44 15.66 -21.32 -14.86
C TYR A 44 14.18 -21.75 -14.73
N GLU A 45 13.85 -22.99 -15.12
CA GLU A 45 12.48 -23.51 -15.03
C GLU A 45 12.02 -23.69 -13.57
N LYS A 46 12.91 -24.07 -12.65
CA LYS A 46 12.60 -24.08 -11.21
C LYS A 46 12.24 -22.69 -10.70
N ASN A 47 13.00 -21.66 -11.08
CA ASN A 47 12.71 -20.29 -10.67
C ASN A 47 11.37 -19.82 -11.25
N LYS A 48 11.07 -20.16 -12.51
CA LYS A 48 9.79 -19.86 -13.16
C LYS A 48 8.61 -20.56 -12.48
N ILE A 49 8.75 -21.84 -12.11
CA ILE A 49 7.73 -22.60 -11.35
C ILE A 49 7.55 -21.98 -9.96
N LEU A 50 8.64 -21.61 -9.28
CA LEU A 50 8.58 -20.94 -7.98
C LEU A 50 7.90 -19.57 -8.08
N ASP A 51 8.14 -18.81 -9.15
CA ASP A 51 7.48 -17.52 -9.38
C ASP A 51 5.99 -17.70 -9.71
N ILE A 52 5.62 -18.75 -10.45
CA ILE A 52 4.21 -19.12 -10.69
C ILE A 52 3.56 -19.54 -9.37
N GLU A 53 4.18 -20.42 -8.58
CA GLU A 53 3.68 -20.82 -7.26
C GLU A 53 3.51 -19.63 -6.32
N ARG A 54 4.49 -18.70 -6.29
CA ARG A 54 4.37 -17.44 -5.55
C ARG A 54 3.19 -16.64 -6.05
N SER A 55 3.07 -16.44 -7.36
CA SER A 55 1.97 -15.66 -7.95
C SER A 55 0.59 -16.26 -7.68
N ILE A 56 0.46 -17.59 -7.63
CA ILE A 56 -0.78 -18.30 -7.30
C ILE A 56 -1.08 -18.22 -5.80
N ARG A 57 -0.04 -18.30 -4.96
CA ARG A 57 -0.20 -18.06 -3.52
C ARG A 57 -0.61 -16.62 -3.27
N ASP A 58 -0.15 -15.67 -4.04
CA ASP A 58 -0.49 -14.27 -3.79
C ASP A 58 -1.88 -13.87 -4.34
N VAL A 59 -2.82 -14.79 -4.58
CA VAL A 59 -4.17 -14.47 -5.08
C VAL A 59 -5.21 -14.51 -3.97
N VAL A 60 -6.01 -13.44 -3.81
CA VAL A 60 -7.08 -13.36 -2.82
C VAL A 60 -8.07 -14.52 -2.95
N ASN A 61 -8.22 -15.27 -1.86
CA ASN A 61 -9.12 -16.40 -1.76
C ASN A 61 -10.50 -15.98 -1.24
N TYR A 62 -11.53 -16.68 -1.69
CA TYR A 62 -12.88 -16.57 -1.14
C TYR A 62 -12.88 -16.98 0.34
N GLN A 63 -13.59 -16.24 1.18
CA GLN A 63 -13.69 -16.49 2.61
C GLN A 63 -15.16 -16.63 3.00
N GLU A 64 -15.52 -17.77 3.58
CA GLU A 64 -16.85 -17.97 4.16
C GLU A 64 -16.98 -17.20 5.47
N ILE A 65 -18.12 -16.54 5.70
CA ILE A 65 -18.31 -15.75 6.91
C ILE A 65 -18.15 -16.56 8.21
N ASN A 66 -18.53 -17.84 8.17
CA ASN A 66 -18.47 -18.74 9.31
C ASN A 66 -17.06 -18.94 9.85
N THR A 67 -16.06 -18.76 8.99
CA THR A 67 -14.67 -18.86 9.38
C THR A 67 -14.23 -17.65 10.23
N CYS A 68 -14.88 -16.50 10.12
CA CYS A 68 -14.54 -15.27 10.85
C CYS A 68 -15.43 -15.02 12.08
N ILE A 69 -16.27 -15.99 12.48
CA ILE A 69 -17.16 -15.82 13.63
C ILE A 69 -16.37 -15.86 14.93
N ILE A 70 -16.56 -14.84 15.77
CA ILE A 70 -15.97 -14.80 17.09
C ILE A 70 -16.64 -15.85 17.99
N PRO A 71 -15.87 -16.72 18.66
CA PRO A 71 -16.39 -17.71 19.59
C PRO A 71 -17.33 -17.10 20.63
N ILE A 72 -18.45 -17.77 20.90
CA ILE A 72 -19.52 -17.23 21.76
C ILE A 72 -19.06 -17.01 23.20
N ASP A 73 -18.04 -17.72 23.68
CA ASP A 73 -17.44 -17.51 24.99
C ASP A 73 -16.77 -16.12 25.12
N LYS A 74 -16.29 -15.54 24.02
CA LYS A 74 -15.73 -14.18 23.99
C LYS A 74 -16.80 -13.10 24.20
N SER A 75 -18.08 -13.40 23.94
CA SER A 75 -19.18 -12.47 24.21
C SER A 75 -19.27 -12.07 25.68
N LYS A 76 -18.88 -12.97 26.61
CA LYS A 76 -18.82 -12.68 28.05
C LYS A 76 -17.73 -11.67 28.41
N ILE A 77 -16.63 -11.68 27.65
CA ILE A 77 -15.48 -10.78 27.86
C ILE A 77 -15.78 -9.40 27.29
N LEU A 78 -16.24 -9.35 26.04
CA LEU A 78 -16.54 -8.13 25.29
C LEU A 78 -17.82 -7.44 25.83
N GLY A 79 -18.79 -8.24 26.25
CA GLY A 79 -20.18 -7.81 26.42
C GLY A 79 -20.91 -7.76 25.08
N LYS A 80 -22.25 -7.76 25.14
CA LYS A 80 -23.11 -7.89 23.95
C LYS A 80 -22.83 -6.84 22.88
N GLU A 81 -22.79 -5.57 23.24
CA GLU A 81 -22.60 -4.46 22.30
C GLU A 81 -21.28 -4.55 21.52
N LEU A 82 -20.15 -4.69 22.22
CA LEU A 82 -18.83 -4.83 21.58
C LEU A 82 -18.73 -6.11 20.74
N TYR A 83 -19.32 -7.22 21.22
CA TYR A 83 -19.35 -8.47 20.48
C TYR A 83 -20.14 -8.35 19.17
N ASP A 84 -21.32 -7.73 19.21
CA ASP A 84 -22.18 -7.53 18.04
C ASP A 84 -21.51 -6.61 17.02
N ARG A 85 -20.97 -5.46 17.46
CA ARG A 85 -20.21 -4.52 16.61
C ARG A 85 -19.01 -5.18 15.95
N LEU A 86 -18.24 -5.95 16.70
CA LEU A 86 -17.07 -6.64 16.17
C LEU A 86 -17.43 -7.70 15.11
N ASN A 87 -18.53 -8.45 15.32
CA ASN A 87 -19.04 -9.37 14.30
C ASN A 87 -19.54 -8.65 13.04
N ILE A 88 -20.14 -7.46 13.18
CA ILE A 88 -20.54 -6.64 12.03
C ILE A 88 -19.31 -6.20 11.23
N LEU A 89 -18.24 -5.75 11.89
CA LEU A 89 -17.00 -5.37 11.22
C LEU A 89 -16.34 -6.55 10.49
N LEU A 90 -16.28 -7.72 11.12
CA LEU A 90 -15.75 -8.92 10.49
C LEU A 90 -16.58 -9.36 9.27
N ARG A 91 -17.90 -9.17 9.30
CA ARG A 91 -18.77 -9.39 8.13
C ARG A 91 -18.42 -8.46 6.98
N LYS A 92 -18.36 -7.15 7.25
CA LYS A 92 -18.00 -6.16 6.21
C LYS A 92 -16.61 -6.43 5.63
N MET A 93 -15.65 -6.80 6.47
CA MET A 93 -14.30 -7.19 6.04
C MET A 93 -14.32 -8.39 5.11
N VAL A 94 -15.08 -9.45 5.44
CA VAL A 94 -15.26 -10.64 4.58
C VAL A 94 -15.92 -10.26 3.25
N ASP A 95 -16.97 -9.43 3.30
CA ASP A 95 -17.67 -8.98 2.10
C ASP A 95 -16.73 -8.21 1.16
N ILE A 96 -15.88 -7.33 1.70
CA ILE A 96 -14.89 -6.61 0.90
C ILE A 96 -13.82 -7.55 0.35
N ASN A 97 -13.25 -8.45 1.16
CA ASN A 97 -12.29 -9.45 0.68
C ASN A 97 -12.87 -10.25 -0.49
N ASN A 98 -14.13 -10.65 -0.39
CA ASN A 98 -14.79 -11.47 -1.39
C ASN A 98 -15.03 -10.73 -2.72
N LYS A 99 -15.06 -9.38 -2.72
CA LYS A 99 -15.08 -8.57 -3.96
C LYS A 99 -13.75 -8.64 -4.73
N TYR A 100 -12.65 -8.94 -4.04
CA TYR A 100 -11.30 -8.99 -4.62
C TYR A 100 -10.83 -10.42 -4.95
N VAL A 101 -11.69 -11.43 -4.84
CA VAL A 101 -11.32 -12.84 -5.10
C VAL A 101 -10.78 -13.02 -6.51
N GLY A 102 -9.66 -13.75 -6.63
CA GLY A 102 -8.98 -13.96 -7.91
C GLY A 102 -7.98 -12.87 -8.28
N GLN A 103 -7.92 -11.76 -7.53
CA GLN A 103 -6.90 -10.73 -7.72
C GLN A 103 -5.62 -11.02 -6.93
N ILE A 104 -4.47 -10.55 -7.43
CA ILE A 104 -3.23 -10.58 -6.66
C ILE A 104 -3.41 -9.70 -5.41
N VAL A 105 -3.05 -10.19 -4.22
CA VAL A 105 -3.19 -9.54 -2.91
C VAL A 105 -2.61 -8.13 -2.94
N THR A 106 -1.39 -7.94 -3.45
CA THR A 106 -0.77 -6.61 -3.57
C THR A 106 -1.62 -5.65 -4.39
N SER A 107 -2.17 -6.13 -5.53
CA SER A 107 -3.05 -5.31 -6.37
C SER A 107 -4.38 -5.01 -5.68
N ALA A 108 -4.96 -5.99 -4.99
CA ALA A 108 -6.16 -5.80 -4.18
C ALA A 108 -5.93 -4.75 -3.07
N LEU A 109 -4.79 -4.78 -2.38
CA LEU A 109 -4.43 -3.79 -1.36
C LEU A 109 -4.26 -2.37 -1.95
N ILE A 110 -3.67 -2.26 -3.14
CA ILE A 110 -3.58 -0.98 -3.86
C ILE A 110 -4.99 -0.44 -4.17
N ASN A 111 -5.92 -1.28 -4.63
CA ASN A 111 -7.29 -0.84 -4.92
C ASN A 111 -8.06 -0.50 -3.64
N LEU A 112 -7.84 -1.28 -2.59
CA LEU A 112 -8.42 -1.07 -1.27
C LEU A 112 -8.03 0.28 -0.68
N SER A 113 -6.84 0.80 -1.01
CA SER A 113 -6.39 2.14 -0.61
C SER A 113 -7.23 3.30 -1.13
N GLU A 114 -8.08 3.07 -2.13
CA GLU A 114 -9.00 4.07 -2.68
C GLU A 114 -10.41 3.91 -2.10
N ASN A 115 -10.63 2.85 -1.34
CA ASN A 115 -11.94 2.52 -0.81
C ASN A 115 -12.18 3.24 0.53
N LYS A 116 -13.15 4.18 0.56
CA LYS A 116 -13.53 4.90 1.78
C LYS A 116 -14.09 3.98 2.87
N GLU A 117 -14.81 2.92 2.48
CA GLU A 117 -15.39 1.95 3.40
C GLU A 117 -14.28 1.19 4.14
N TYR A 118 -13.19 0.84 3.46
CA TYR A 118 -12.01 0.22 4.07
C TYR A 118 -11.44 1.06 5.23
N PHE A 119 -11.16 2.34 5.00
CA PHE A 119 -10.66 3.22 6.06
C PHE A 119 -11.67 3.39 7.19
N SER A 120 -12.97 3.47 6.87
CA SER A 120 -14.02 3.53 7.90
C SER A 120 -14.00 2.29 8.79
N ILE A 121 -13.87 1.09 8.22
CA ILE A 121 -13.82 -0.17 8.97
C ILE A 121 -12.56 -0.23 9.85
N ARG A 122 -11.40 0.13 9.31
CA ARG A 122 -10.14 0.19 10.09
C ARG A 122 -10.25 1.13 11.29
N ASN A 123 -10.77 2.33 11.08
CA ASN A 123 -10.95 3.30 12.15
C ASN A 123 -11.94 2.79 13.19
N GLU A 124 -13.00 2.11 12.77
CA GLU A 124 -13.96 1.51 13.71
C GLU A 124 -13.33 0.36 14.52
N PHE A 125 -12.46 -0.45 13.92
CA PHE A 125 -11.64 -1.42 14.66
C PHE A 125 -10.74 -0.74 15.69
N LEU A 126 -10.05 0.35 15.32
CA LEU A 126 -9.21 1.12 16.24
C LEU A 126 -10.04 1.66 17.43
N GLU A 127 -11.19 2.28 17.18
CA GLU A 127 -12.07 2.76 18.26
C GLU A 127 -12.58 1.61 19.14
N LEU A 128 -12.93 0.47 18.55
CA LEU A 128 -13.35 -0.72 19.28
C LEU A 128 -12.24 -1.24 20.20
N SER A 129 -10.98 -1.24 19.72
CA SER A 129 -9.84 -1.65 20.54
C SER A 129 -9.64 -0.75 21.76
N LYS A 130 -9.81 0.56 21.60
CA LYS A 130 -9.75 1.55 22.69
C LYS A 130 -10.87 1.35 23.71
N GLU A 131 -12.11 1.19 23.23
CA GLU A 131 -13.27 0.95 24.08
C GLU A 131 -13.14 -0.37 24.87
N TYR A 132 -12.74 -1.44 24.17
CA TYR A 132 -12.45 -2.73 24.77
C TYR A 132 -11.42 -2.60 25.88
N CYS A 133 -10.23 -2.08 25.59
CA CYS A 133 -9.16 -1.96 26.58
C CYS A 133 -9.58 -1.09 27.77
N SER A 134 -10.22 0.05 27.52
CA SER A 134 -10.71 0.95 28.58
C SER A 134 -11.68 0.25 29.52
N LYS A 135 -12.65 -0.49 28.96
CA LYS A 135 -13.64 -1.26 29.72
C LYS A 135 -13.02 -2.42 30.50
N ARG A 136 -11.97 -3.05 29.96
CA ARG A 136 -11.29 -4.17 30.64
C ARG A 136 -10.33 -3.70 31.73
N ILE A 137 -9.66 -2.56 31.54
CA ILE A 137 -8.78 -1.96 32.55
C ILE A 137 -9.57 -1.44 33.75
N SER A 138 -10.76 -0.86 33.52
CA SER A 138 -11.59 -0.29 34.60
C SER A 138 -12.23 -1.35 35.51
N LYS A 139 -12.32 -2.61 35.05
CA LYS A 139 -12.87 -3.72 35.84
C LYS A 139 -11.80 -4.34 36.72
N ILE A 140 -12.02 -4.30 38.03
CA ILE A 140 -11.20 -5.01 39.01
C ILE A 140 -11.38 -6.53 38.83
N ASN A 141 -10.28 -7.27 38.82
CA ASN A 141 -10.27 -8.72 38.77
C ASN A 141 -9.37 -9.26 39.87
N ASN A 142 -9.92 -10.12 40.73
CA ASN A 142 -9.20 -10.68 41.89
C ASN A 142 -8.01 -11.57 41.51
N LYS A 143 -7.91 -11.98 40.24
CA LYS A 143 -6.75 -12.73 39.72
C LYS A 143 -5.56 -11.84 39.37
N ASP A 144 -5.77 -10.54 39.23
CA ASP A 144 -4.70 -9.59 38.90
C ASP A 144 -3.93 -9.24 40.17
N LYS A 145 -2.72 -9.76 40.34
CA LYS A 145 -1.87 -9.45 41.52
C LYS A 145 -1.21 -8.08 41.37
N ASP A 146 -0.96 -7.65 40.14
CA ASP A 146 -0.36 -6.38 39.79
C ASP A 146 -0.86 -5.88 38.41
N GLN A 147 -0.37 -4.72 37.97
CA GLN A 147 -0.75 -4.15 36.67
C GLN A 147 -0.22 -4.95 35.47
N VAL A 148 0.86 -5.71 35.65
CA VAL A 148 1.42 -6.56 34.60
C VAL A 148 0.55 -7.80 34.40
N ASP A 149 0.04 -8.39 35.48
CA ASP A 149 -0.96 -9.47 35.42
C ASP A 149 -2.23 -9.00 34.70
N ARG A 150 -2.68 -7.78 35.01
CA ARG A 150 -3.81 -7.16 34.31
C ARG A 150 -3.54 -7.02 32.80
N TYR A 151 -2.38 -6.49 32.42
CA TYR A 151 -1.96 -6.41 31.01
C TYR A 151 -2.00 -7.79 30.34
N TYR A 152 -1.31 -8.75 30.93
CA TYR A 152 -1.14 -10.09 30.38
C TYR A 152 -2.49 -10.79 30.19
N ARG A 153 -3.35 -10.73 31.21
CA ARG A 153 -4.71 -11.27 31.13
C ARG A 153 -5.50 -10.63 29.98
N ILE A 154 -5.57 -9.30 29.91
CA ILE A 154 -6.39 -8.61 28.89
C ILE A 154 -5.84 -8.85 27.48
N TYR A 155 -4.52 -8.89 27.32
CA TYR A 155 -3.86 -9.24 26.06
C TYR A 155 -4.30 -10.64 25.58
N HIS A 156 -4.21 -11.65 26.45
CA HIS A 156 -4.52 -13.04 26.11
C HIS A 156 -6.02 -13.36 26.00
N GLU A 157 -6.92 -12.45 26.38
CA GLU A 157 -8.36 -12.67 26.30
C GLU A 157 -8.86 -12.77 24.84
N ILE A 158 -8.30 -11.99 23.92
CA ILE A 158 -8.81 -11.82 22.55
C ILE A 158 -7.71 -11.84 21.48
N LEU A 159 -6.56 -11.22 21.70
CA LEU A 159 -5.52 -11.10 20.66
C LEU A 159 -5.07 -12.46 20.09
N PRO A 160 -4.81 -13.51 20.90
CA PRO A 160 -4.41 -14.79 20.35
C PRO A 160 -5.41 -15.38 19.36
N TRP A 161 -6.71 -15.12 19.55
CA TRP A 161 -7.72 -15.59 18.62
C TRP A 161 -7.64 -14.84 17.29
N PHE A 162 -7.54 -13.51 17.31
CA PHE A 162 -7.38 -12.74 16.06
C PHE A 162 -6.09 -13.12 15.34
N ASP A 163 -5.00 -13.27 16.08
CA ASP A 163 -3.71 -13.61 15.49
C ASP A 163 -3.78 -15.00 14.82
N GLN A 164 -4.25 -16.02 15.55
CA GLN A 164 -4.29 -17.38 15.02
C GLN A 164 -5.37 -17.63 13.97
N LYS A 165 -6.49 -16.86 13.99
CA LYS A 165 -7.66 -17.14 13.15
C LYS A 165 -7.91 -16.13 12.05
N ILE A 166 -7.40 -14.91 12.17
CA ILE A 166 -7.66 -13.84 11.21
C ILE A 166 -6.36 -13.32 10.58
N SER A 167 -5.31 -13.00 11.35
CA SER A 167 -4.08 -12.39 10.82
C SER A 167 -3.26 -13.35 9.95
N ILE A 168 -3.13 -14.62 10.37
CA ILE A 168 -2.30 -15.64 9.67
C ILE A 168 -2.99 -16.22 8.44
N ARG A 169 -4.13 -15.66 8.00
CA ARG A 169 -4.80 -16.16 6.80
C ARG A 169 -4.06 -15.77 5.54
N GLU A 170 -3.36 -16.76 5.01
CA GLU A 170 -2.77 -16.71 3.70
C GLU A 170 -3.80 -16.26 2.66
N ASN A 171 -3.37 -15.39 1.78
CA ASN A 171 -4.10 -15.04 0.57
C ASN A 171 -5.43 -14.34 0.88
N THR A 172 -5.45 -13.50 1.91
CA THR A 172 -6.56 -12.62 2.24
C THR A 172 -6.05 -11.21 2.41
N ILE A 173 -6.96 -10.24 2.31
CA ILE A 173 -6.66 -8.85 2.67
C ILE A 173 -6.99 -8.55 4.13
N PHE A 174 -7.31 -9.54 4.98
CA PHE A 174 -7.81 -9.29 6.34
C PHE A 174 -6.82 -8.54 7.23
N TYR A 175 -5.54 -8.87 7.14
CA TYR A 175 -4.52 -8.23 7.96
C TYR A 175 -4.51 -6.71 7.79
N SER A 176 -4.77 -6.19 6.57
CA SER A 176 -4.81 -4.75 6.34
C SER A 176 -5.95 -4.04 7.07
N PHE A 177 -7.04 -4.74 7.42
CA PHE A 177 -8.14 -4.16 8.21
C PHE A 177 -7.85 -4.17 9.71
N ILE A 178 -7.17 -5.21 10.20
CA ILE A 178 -7.05 -5.48 11.64
C ILE A 178 -5.65 -5.21 12.21
N ASP A 179 -4.65 -4.90 11.39
CA ASP A 179 -3.29 -4.58 11.84
C ASP A 179 -3.29 -3.52 12.94
N LEU A 180 -4.01 -2.41 12.75
CA LEU A 180 -4.15 -1.35 13.75
C LEU A 180 -4.78 -1.86 15.04
N PHE A 181 -5.79 -2.74 14.94
CA PHE A 181 -6.42 -3.36 16.11
C PHE A 181 -5.42 -4.21 16.91
N LEU A 182 -4.64 -5.02 16.21
CA LEU A 182 -3.65 -5.92 16.81
C LEU A 182 -2.48 -5.17 17.43
N GLU A 183 -2.03 -4.09 16.79
CA GLU A 183 -0.90 -3.28 17.26
C GLU A 183 -1.32 -2.30 18.38
N TYR A 184 -2.55 -1.78 18.33
CA TYR A 184 -3.03 -0.79 19.30
C TYR A 184 -3.37 -1.38 20.66
N ILE A 185 -3.98 -2.58 20.73
CA ILE A 185 -4.32 -3.19 22.02
C ILE A 185 -3.09 -3.28 22.95
N PRO A 186 -1.97 -3.92 22.55
CA PRO A 186 -0.82 -4.04 23.44
C PRO A 186 -0.17 -2.68 23.73
N TYR A 187 -0.22 -1.70 22.82
CA TYR A 187 0.22 -0.34 23.10
C TYR A 187 -0.65 0.35 24.16
N PHE A 188 -1.97 0.33 23.99
CA PHE A 188 -2.92 0.98 24.89
C PHE A 188 -2.84 0.36 26.29
N LEU A 189 -2.79 -0.97 26.37
CA LEU A 189 -2.63 -1.66 27.64
C LEU A 189 -1.30 -1.25 28.30
N TYR A 190 -0.20 -1.14 27.56
CA TYR A 190 1.09 -0.70 28.09
C TYR A 190 0.98 0.69 28.73
N GLU A 191 0.47 1.67 27.97
CA GLU A 191 0.33 3.06 28.41
C GLU A 191 -0.51 3.20 29.68
N HIS A 192 -1.54 2.38 29.84
CA HIS A 192 -2.51 2.47 30.93
C HIS A 192 -2.33 1.47 32.08
N THR A 193 -1.32 0.60 32.04
CA THR A 193 -1.10 -0.39 33.12
C THR A 193 0.30 -0.30 33.70
N PHE A 194 1.32 -0.68 32.94
CA PHE A 194 2.66 -0.90 33.48
C PHE A 194 3.72 0.09 32.99
N LYS A 195 3.37 1.09 32.18
CA LYS A 195 4.29 2.15 31.74
C LYS A 195 5.07 2.80 32.88
N GLN A 196 4.45 3.00 34.04
CA GLN A 196 5.10 3.55 35.23
C GLN A 196 6.27 2.71 35.78
N TYR A 197 6.36 1.43 35.41
CA TYR A 197 7.44 0.52 35.79
C TYR A 197 8.54 0.47 34.74
N VAL A 198 8.46 1.26 33.66
CA VAL A 198 9.43 1.23 32.57
C VAL A 198 10.28 2.49 32.63
N GLU A 199 11.57 2.29 32.86
CA GLU A 199 12.58 3.34 32.73
C GLU A 199 13.40 3.11 31.46
N ILE A 200 13.43 4.14 30.62
CA ILE A 200 14.11 4.13 29.34
C ILE A 200 15.41 4.91 29.53
N LYS A 201 16.55 4.20 29.54
CA LYS A 201 17.86 4.85 29.68
C LYS A 201 18.40 5.33 28.34
N ASP A 202 18.26 4.51 27.30
CA ASP A 202 18.61 4.85 25.92
C ASP A 202 17.73 4.06 24.91
N ARG A 203 18.03 4.17 23.60
CA ARG A 203 17.28 3.50 22.53
C ARG A 203 17.31 1.96 22.60
N THR A 204 18.27 1.39 23.31
CA THR A 204 18.55 -0.06 23.37
C THR A 204 18.37 -0.66 24.75
N SER A 205 18.40 0.17 25.80
CA SER A 205 18.34 -0.26 27.19
C SER A 205 17.02 0.13 27.86
N ILE A 206 16.29 -0.89 28.31
CA ILE A 206 15.01 -0.78 28.99
C ILE A 206 15.15 -1.43 30.36
N ASN A 207 14.96 -0.64 31.41
CA ASN A 207 14.91 -1.14 32.77
C ASN A 207 13.46 -1.25 33.22
N LEU A 208 13.16 -2.36 33.87
CA LEU A 208 11.90 -2.55 34.56
C LEU A 208 12.12 -2.27 36.05
N ILE A 209 11.47 -1.23 36.55
CA ILE A 209 11.47 -0.86 37.97
C ILE A 209 10.41 -1.72 38.68
N GLY A 210 10.79 -2.33 39.80
CA GLY A 210 9.87 -3.08 40.68
C GLY A 210 9.95 -4.61 40.58
N ASN A 211 9.20 -5.27 41.45
CA ASN A 211 9.14 -6.73 41.59
C ASN A 211 8.20 -7.37 40.56
N ILE A 212 8.59 -7.34 39.28
CA ILE A 212 7.91 -8.08 38.21
C ILE A 212 8.50 -9.50 38.10
N ALA A 213 7.65 -10.52 38.07
CA ALA A 213 8.06 -11.92 37.89
C ALA A 213 8.90 -12.12 36.60
N LEU A 214 9.94 -12.96 36.66
CA LEU A 214 10.93 -13.12 35.59
C LEU A 214 10.31 -13.48 34.23
N GLU A 215 9.39 -14.44 34.21
CA GLU A 215 8.65 -14.89 33.01
C GLU A 215 7.90 -13.75 32.31
N LYS A 216 7.37 -12.79 33.08
CA LYS A 216 6.66 -11.62 32.55
C LYS A 216 7.64 -10.55 32.08
N ARG A 217 8.84 -10.47 32.66
CA ARG A 217 9.87 -9.51 32.25
C ARG A 217 10.32 -9.72 30.82
N GLU A 218 10.53 -10.97 30.38
CA GLU A 218 10.92 -11.25 29.00
C GLU A 218 9.82 -10.86 28.00
N PHE A 219 8.58 -11.27 28.29
CA PHE A 219 7.43 -10.89 27.48
C PHE A 219 7.28 -9.36 27.38
N ILE A 220 7.35 -8.65 28.51
CA ILE A 220 7.30 -7.19 28.55
C ILE A 220 8.45 -6.57 27.75
N LYS A 221 9.68 -7.05 27.94
CA LYS A 221 10.84 -6.53 27.20
C LYS A 221 10.64 -6.66 25.69
N ASN A 222 10.14 -7.80 25.22
CA ASN A 222 9.85 -8.02 23.80
C ASN A 222 8.80 -7.02 23.27
N GLN A 223 7.74 -6.76 24.03
CA GLN A 223 6.74 -5.75 23.67
C GLN A 223 7.31 -4.33 23.69
N LEU A 224 8.12 -3.99 24.71
CA LEU A 224 8.70 -2.67 24.85
C LEU A 224 9.73 -2.35 23.76
N TYR A 225 10.49 -3.33 23.26
CA TYR A 225 11.38 -3.10 22.13
C TYR A 225 10.64 -2.57 20.89
N LEU A 226 9.40 -3.00 20.66
CA LEU A 226 8.56 -2.51 19.56
C LEU A 226 8.11 -1.05 19.79
N TYR A 227 7.68 -0.72 21.00
CA TYR A 227 7.08 0.60 21.29
C TYR A 227 8.08 1.69 21.65
N ASN A 228 9.24 1.32 22.20
CA ASN A 228 10.17 2.26 22.81
C ASN A 228 11.10 2.95 21.78
N PHE A 229 11.46 2.25 20.69
CA PHE A 229 12.24 2.87 19.60
C PHE A 229 11.57 4.13 19.03
N HIS A 230 10.25 4.26 19.24
CA HIS A 230 9.41 5.27 18.61
C HIS A 230 9.04 6.44 19.51
N GLN A 231 9.23 6.40 20.84
CA GLN A 231 8.93 7.59 21.67
C GLN A 231 9.76 8.83 21.28
N ASN A 232 10.88 8.63 20.58
CA ASN A 232 11.68 9.72 20.05
C ASN A 232 11.15 10.31 18.75
N PHE A 233 10.22 9.65 18.04
CA PHE A 233 9.61 10.15 16.80
C PHE A 233 9.18 11.60 16.91
N LEU A 234 8.43 11.95 17.98
CA LEU A 234 7.92 13.31 18.19
C LEU A 234 9.05 14.30 18.46
N LYS A 235 9.99 13.93 19.33
CA LYS A 235 11.12 14.79 19.71
C LYS A 235 12.06 15.02 18.52
N GLU A 236 12.26 14.01 17.70
CA GLU A 236 13.15 14.03 16.55
C GLU A 236 12.50 14.73 15.36
N LEU A 237 11.20 14.50 15.14
CA LEU A 237 10.42 15.30 14.19
C LEU A 237 10.48 16.77 14.59
N LEU A 238 10.20 17.12 15.86
CA LEU A 238 10.34 18.48 16.41
C LEU A 238 11.77 19.05 16.30
N SER A 239 12.78 18.22 16.51
CA SER A 239 14.17 18.65 16.30
C SER A 239 14.43 18.99 14.84
N LEU A 240 13.89 18.18 13.91
CA LEU A 240 13.94 18.43 12.48
C LEU A 240 13.17 19.71 12.14
N THR A 241 12.01 19.95 12.76
CA THR A 241 11.24 21.19 12.52
C THR A 241 12.02 22.43 12.89
N ASN A 242 12.77 22.38 13.99
CA ASN A 242 13.58 23.50 14.45
C ASN A 242 14.78 23.80 13.54
N SER A 243 15.29 22.80 12.80
CA SER A 243 16.39 23.01 11.84
C SER A 243 15.92 23.34 10.43
N ILE A 244 14.67 23.02 10.07
CA ILE A 244 14.08 23.42 8.79
C ILE A 244 13.72 24.91 8.84
N GLN A 245 14.50 25.74 8.16
CA GLN A 245 14.02 27.06 7.74
C GLN A 245 12.93 26.88 6.69
N LEU A 246 11.66 26.89 7.14
CA LEU A 246 10.52 26.89 6.23
C LEU A 246 10.61 28.12 5.34
N SER A 247 10.50 27.93 4.03
CA SER A 247 10.53 29.05 3.09
C SER A 247 9.35 30.00 3.35
N SER A 248 9.54 31.31 3.14
CA SER A 248 8.48 32.32 3.30
C SER A 248 7.22 32.01 2.47
N ASN A 249 7.36 31.25 1.39
CA ASN A 249 6.24 30.81 0.55
C ASN A 249 5.30 29.82 1.23
N LEU A 250 5.75 29.09 2.26
CA LEU A 250 4.90 28.19 3.05
C LEU A 250 4.11 28.94 4.12
N GLU A 251 4.54 30.15 4.50
CA GLU A 251 3.93 30.90 5.59
C GLU A 251 2.56 31.47 5.23
N SER A 252 2.33 31.76 3.95
CA SER A 252 1.10 32.38 3.44
C SER A 252 -0.07 31.40 3.21
N LEU A 253 0.19 30.10 3.20
CA LEU A 253 -0.82 29.09 2.89
C LEU A 253 -1.70 28.80 4.11
N ASN A 254 -3.01 28.75 3.89
CA ASN A 254 -3.95 28.32 4.94
C ASN A 254 -4.00 26.78 5.04
N LYS A 255 -4.71 26.28 6.06
CA LYS A 255 -4.81 24.84 6.36
C LYS A 255 -5.36 24.03 5.19
N ASP A 256 -6.41 24.51 4.53
CA ASP A 256 -7.09 23.78 3.45
C ASP A 256 -6.21 23.73 2.19
N GLU A 257 -5.50 24.82 1.89
CA GLU A 257 -4.52 24.87 0.80
C GLU A 257 -3.35 23.91 1.04
N LEU A 258 -2.85 23.83 2.28
CA LEU A 258 -1.80 22.89 2.65
C LEU A 258 -2.28 21.45 2.53
N LEU A 259 -3.46 21.12 3.07
CA LEU A 259 -4.05 19.78 2.95
C LEU A 259 -4.22 19.38 1.49
N LYS A 260 -4.73 20.29 0.65
CA LYS A 260 -4.89 20.05 -0.78
C LYS A 260 -3.55 19.77 -1.46
N LYS A 261 -2.53 20.58 -1.22
CA LYS A 261 -1.19 20.39 -1.82
C LYS A 261 -0.54 19.08 -1.37
N VAL A 262 -0.59 18.79 -0.07
CA VAL A 262 -0.07 17.55 0.53
C VAL A 262 -0.75 16.34 -0.10
N PHE A 263 -2.08 16.37 -0.23
CA PHE A 263 -2.85 15.33 -0.90
C PHE A 263 -2.44 15.18 -2.38
N GLU A 264 -2.36 16.27 -3.14
CA GLU A 264 -1.99 16.24 -4.56
C GLU A 264 -0.61 15.61 -4.80
N LEU A 265 0.40 16.01 -4.02
CA LEU A 265 1.75 15.43 -4.10
C LEU A 265 1.75 13.95 -3.75
N ALA A 266 1.01 13.55 -2.72
CA ALA A 266 0.89 12.15 -2.33
C ALA A 266 0.26 11.30 -3.45
N GLN A 267 -0.79 11.80 -4.10
CA GLN A 267 -1.42 11.09 -5.22
C GLN A 267 -0.49 10.94 -6.44
N ASP A 268 0.37 11.91 -6.70
CA ASP A 268 1.38 11.80 -7.75
C ASP A 268 2.45 10.77 -7.41
N ILE A 269 2.98 10.80 -6.18
CA ILE A 269 3.97 9.81 -5.71
C ILE A 269 3.38 8.40 -5.76
N LYS A 270 2.13 8.21 -5.28
CA LYS A 270 1.41 6.94 -5.38
C LYS A 270 1.39 6.43 -6.82
N TRP A 271 1.05 7.32 -7.75
CA TRP A 271 0.95 6.97 -9.15
C TRP A 271 2.31 6.56 -9.73
N TRP A 272 3.39 7.28 -9.44
CA TRP A 272 4.75 6.88 -9.86
C TRP A 272 5.16 5.51 -9.31
N GLY A 273 4.73 5.17 -8.10
CA GLY A 273 4.98 3.86 -7.47
C GLY A 273 4.57 2.68 -8.34
N THR A 274 3.53 2.82 -9.16
CA THR A 274 3.07 1.77 -10.08
C THR A 274 4.08 1.45 -11.19
N PHE A 275 4.89 2.42 -11.62
CA PHE A 275 5.95 2.23 -12.63
C PHE A 275 7.31 1.96 -11.99
N MET A 276 7.53 2.51 -10.81
CA MET A 276 8.82 2.47 -10.13
C MET A 276 9.00 1.18 -9.33
N SER A 277 7.95 0.60 -8.74
CA SER A 277 8.08 -0.57 -7.83
C SER A 277 8.83 -1.77 -8.41
N SER A 278 8.70 -2.04 -9.72
CA SER A 278 9.41 -3.15 -10.38
C SER A 278 10.85 -2.84 -10.78
N SER A 279 11.23 -1.55 -10.81
CA SER A 279 12.54 -1.07 -11.29
C SER A 279 13.38 -0.41 -10.21
N TYR A 280 12.77 -0.09 -9.06
CA TYR A 280 13.39 0.59 -7.94
C TYR A 280 14.15 -0.42 -7.06
N LYS A 281 15.43 -0.15 -6.81
CA LYS A 281 16.23 -0.91 -5.84
C LYS A 281 16.34 -0.09 -4.56
N ASP A 282 15.85 -0.65 -3.45
CA ASP A 282 15.84 0.02 -2.14
C ASP A 282 17.25 0.32 -1.60
N SER A 283 18.27 -0.42 -2.03
CA SER A 283 19.61 -0.38 -1.44
C SER A 283 20.42 0.89 -1.74
N ASP A 284 20.03 1.70 -2.75
CA ASP A 284 20.97 2.64 -3.37
C ASP A 284 20.54 4.13 -3.31
N ASN A 285 19.42 4.48 -2.66
CA ASN A 285 18.79 5.79 -2.87
C ASN A 285 18.53 6.56 -1.57
N LEU A 286 19.54 7.29 -1.10
CA LEU A 286 19.40 8.33 -0.08
C LEU A 286 19.04 9.67 -0.73
N ILE A 287 18.03 10.34 -0.19
CA ILE A 287 17.58 11.67 -0.57
C ILE A 287 18.03 12.64 0.54
N PRO A 288 18.96 13.57 0.26
CA PRO A 288 19.34 14.58 1.24
C PRO A 288 18.17 15.55 1.45
N ILE A 289 17.74 15.75 2.71
CA ILE A 289 16.67 16.71 3.04
C ILE A 289 17.24 18.06 3.47
N ILE A 290 18.15 18.04 4.45
CA ILE A 290 18.77 19.21 5.05
C ILE A 290 20.26 19.06 4.80
N LYS A 291 20.87 20.08 4.17
CA LYS A 291 22.28 20.08 3.85
C LYS A 291 23.08 19.79 5.13
N ASP A 292 23.78 18.67 5.11
CA ASP A 292 24.69 18.18 6.13
C ASP A 292 24.05 17.63 7.44
N GLU A 293 22.76 17.77 7.74
CA GLU A 293 22.18 17.25 9.01
C GLU A 293 21.40 15.94 8.91
N PHE A 294 20.61 15.77 7.84
CA PHE A 294 19.68 14.63 7.72
C PHE A 294 19.58 14.13 6.28
N ASP A 295 19.79 12.82 6.15
CA ASP A 295 19.41 12.05 4.98
C ASP A 295 18.10 11.33 5.24
N ILE A 296 17.28 11.18 4.21
CA ILE A 296 16.22 10.17 4.21
C ILE A 296 16.47 9.10 3.17
N SER A 297 15.88 7.93 3.38
CA SER A 297 15.66 6.96 2.30
C SER A 297 14.17 6.76 2.11
N TRP A 298 13.74 6.70 0.85
CA TRP A 298 12.38 6.32 0.48
C TRP A 298 12.32 4.84 0.17
N ALA A 299 11.24 4.18 0.58
CA ALA A 299 10.92 2.82 0.18
C ALA A 299 9.42 2.71 -0.10
N TRP A 300 9.06 2.00 -1.15
CA TRP A 300 7.66 1.72 -1.47
C TRP A 300 7.07 0.75 -0.45
N ASN A 301 5.81 0.97 -0.06
CA ASN A 301 5.10 0.10 0.87
C ASN A 301 3.60 0.23 0.62
N PHE A 302 3.08 -0.64 -0.24
CA PHE A 302 1.69 -0.61 -0.70
C PHE A 302 0.70 -1.29 0.23
N ASP A 303 1.16 -1.97 1.28
CA ASP A 303 0.27 -2.77 2.12
C ASP A 303 -0.78 -1.91 2.80
N ASN A 304 -0.41 -0.68 3.19
CA ASN A 304 -1.31 0.25 3.87
C ASN A 304 -0.91 1.73 3.75
N SER A 305 0.04 2.06 2.89
CA SER A 305 0.63 3.39 2.74
C SER A 305 1.03 3.59 1.28
N ILE A 306 1.50 4.78 0.92
CA ILE A 306 2.17 4.98 -0.36
C ILE A 306 3.62 4.47 -0.28
N GLY A 307 4.26 4.70 0.85
CA GLY A 307 5.63 4.28 1.12
C GLY A 307 6.05 4.68 2.52
N PHE A 308 7.29 4.38 2.89
CA PHE A 308 7.87 4.83 4.15
C PHE A 308 9.18 5.55 3.93
N ILE A 309 9.46 6.45 4.86
CA ILE A 309 10.67 7.24 4.93
C ILE A 309 11.46 6.74 6.13
N SER A 310 12.76 6.51 5.95
CA SER A 310 13.69 6.31 7.06
C SER A 310 14.58 7.51 7.20
N PHE A 311 14.68 8.05 8.41
CA PHE A 311 15.58 9.17 8.70
C PHE A 311 16.92 8.67 9.23
N TRP A 312 18.00 9.28 8.75
CA TRP A 312 19.38 8.96 9.07
C TRP A 312 20.13 10.24 9.46
N PHE A 313 21.01 10.16 10.47
CA PHE A 313 22.00 11.20 10.75
C PHE A 313 23.29 10.90 9.99
N ASP A 314 23.90 11.92 9.38
CA ASP A 314 25.37 12.01 9.30
C ASP A 314 25.83 13.44 8.91
N ASN A 315 26.51 14.12 9.83
CA ASN A 315 27.11 15.43 9.62
C ASN A 315 28.64 15.26 9.73
N ASN A 316 29.26 14.90 8.60
CA ASN A 316 30.70 14.81 8.34
C ASN A 316 31.51 13.58 8.80
N GLU A 317 32.20 13.01 7.80
CA GLU A 317 33.45 12.24 7.85
C GLU A 317 33.61 11.13 8.89
N LEU A 318 32.99 9.96 8.67
CA LEU A 318 33.69 8.70 8.94
C LEU A 318 33.24 7.56 8.01
N ASN A 319 34.01 7.46 6.95
CA ASN A 319 34.01 6.37 5.98
C ASN A 319 33.82 4.97 6.59
N LYS A 320 32.84 4.27 6.01
CA LYS A 320 33.01 3.01 5.25
C LYS A 320 32.78 1.66 5.92
N GLN A 321 32.61 1.54 7.23
CA GLN A 321 32.18 0.26 7.81
C GLN A 321 31.22 0.46 8.99
N LEU A 322 29.92 0.23 8.76
CA LEU A 322 28.95 -0.22 9.78
C LEU A 322 28.76 0.78 10.95
N LYS A 323 27.83 1.73 10.91
CA LYS A 323 26.40 1.51 11.14
C LYS A 323 25.74 2.90 11.11
N LYS A 324 25.13 3.32 9.99
CA LYS A 324 24.23 4.47 10.03
C LYS A 324 23.16 4.17 11.09
N LYS A 325 23.07 4.98 12.14
CA LYS A 325 22.04 4.79 13.17
C LYS A 325 20.73 5.32 12.63
N ARG A 326 19.85 4.43 12.19
CA ARG A 326 18.47 4.78 11.85
C ARG A 326 17.84 5.50 13.03
N ILE A 327 17.23 6.65 12.77
CA ILE A 327 16.65 7.50 13.79
C ILE A 327 15.22 7.02 14.06
N PHE A 328 14.36 7.15 13.06
CA PHE A 328 12.97 6.72 13.08
C PHE A 328 12.46 6.43 11.66
N GLN A 329 11.26 5.85 11.58
CA GLN A 329 10.55 5.65 10.32
C GLN A 329 9.15 6.25 10.39
N VAL A 330 8.72 6.86 9.29
CA VAL A 330 7.33 7.29 9.09
C VAL A 330 6.79 6.65 7.83
N VAL A 331 5.48 6.45 7.78
CA VAL A 331 4.76 6.04 6.58
C VAL A 331 4.06 7.26 6.00
N LEU A 332 4.06 7.38 4.67
CA LEU A 332 3.26 8.34 3.93
C LEU A 332 1.89 7.73 3.66
N ASN A 333 0.84 8.26 4.27
CA ASN A 333 -0.52 7.84 3.95
C ASN A 333 -1.03 8.41 2.64
N TYR A 334 -2.15 7.86 2.18
CA TYR A 334 -2.84 8.26 0.95
C TYR A 334 -3.42 9.68 0.98
N ASP A 335 -3.68 10.23 2.17
CA ASP A 335 -4.07 11.62 2.36
C ASP A 335 -2.86 12.59 2.36
N GLY A 336 -1.64 12.04 2.25
CA GLY A 336 -0.38 12.77 2.30
C GLY A 336 0.13 13.07 3.72
N VAL A 337 -0.58 12.62 4.75
CA VAL A 337 -0.14 12.82 6.14
C VAL A 337 0.87 11.75 6.52
N PHE A 338 1.90 12.14 7.27
CA PHE A 338 2.87 11.18 7.82
C PHE A 338 2.35 10.58 9.12
N GLU A 339 2.54 9.27 9.27
CA GLU A 339 2.30 8.54 10.52
C GLU A 339 3.57 7.85 10.99
N ASP A 340 3.67 7.61 12.30
CA ASP A 340 4.68 6.71 12.84
C ASP A 340 4.49 5.30 12.24
N LYS A 341 5.56 4.70 11.72
CA LYS A 341 5.47 3.40 11.05
C LYS A 341 4.96 2.26 11.96
N ILE A 342 5.28 2.30 13.25
CA ILE A 342 4.86 1.27 14.22
C ILE A 342 3.59 1.71 14.95
N ARG A 343 3.46 3.00 15.27
CA ARG A 343 2.28 3.53 15.97
C ARG A 343 1.43 4.34 15.03
N ARG A 344 0.83 3.67 14.06
CA ARG A 344 0.14 4.32 12.94
C ARG A 344 -1.05 5.20 13.34
N TRP A 345 -1.61 5.00 14.53
CA TRP A 345 -2.58 5.93 15.13
C TRP A 345 -1.98 7.28 15.57
N ILE A 346 -0.67 7.45 15.52
CA ILE A 346 0.05 8.70 15.77
C ILE A 346 0.44 9.31 14.42
N SER A 347 -0.38 10.23 13.95
CA SER A 347 -0.10 11.04 12.77
C SER A 347 0.59 12.36 13.15
N THR A 348 1.26 13.01 12.19
CA THR A 348 1.84 14.34 12.43
C THR A 348 0.81 15.39 12.83
N LEU A 349 -0.46 15.21 12.44
CA LEU A 349 -1.56 16.09 12.81
C LEU A 349 -2.12 15.83 14.21
N ASN A 350 -1.84 14.67 14.80
CA ASN A 350 -2.34 14.30 16.13
C ASN A 350 -1.23 14.36 17.20
N ILE A 351 -0.12 15.04 16.89
CA ILE A 351 0.98 15.22 17.83
C ILE A 351 0.60 16.29 18.85
N ASN A 352 0.51 15.88 20.12
CA ASN A 352 0.37 16.82 21.23
C ASN A 352 1.49 17.89 21.17
N ASN A 353 1.10 19.16 21.29
CA ASN A 353 1.99 20.33 21.30
C ASN A 353 2.52 20.81 19.94
N ILE A 354 2.03 20.28 18.83
CA ILE A 354 2.31 20.85 17.50
C ILE A 354 1.02 21.45 16.95
N ASP A 355 1.11 22.70 16.47
CA ASP A 355 0.01 23.31 15.73
C ASP A 355 -0.20 22.55 14.41
N ASN A 356 -1.45 22.16 14.12
CA ASN A 356 -1.79 21.40 12.91
C ASN A 356 -1.33 22.07 11.61
N LEU A 357 -1.36 23.39 11.54
CA LEU A 357 -0.86 24.15 10.40
C LEU A 357 0.65 23.96 10.25
N TYR A 358 1.38 23.99 11.36
CA TYR A 358 2.83 23.76 11.36
C TYR A 358 3.16 22.31 10.97
N ALA A 359 2.44 21.32 11.50
CA ALA A 359 2.55 19.91 11.09
C ALA A 359 2.37 19.72 9.58
N LEU A 360 1.36 20.39 8.99
CA LEU A 360 1.12 20.34 7.54
C LEU A 360 2.25 20.98 6.73
N LYS A 361 2.84 22.09 7.20
CA LYS A 361 4.00 22.71 6.54
C LYS A 361 5.21 21.76 6.52
N ILE A 362 5.42 21.01 7.60
CA ILE A 362 6.49 19.99 7.67
C ILE A 362 6.19 18.84 6.71
N ASN A 363 4.95 18.33 6.70
CA ASN A 363 4.54 17.29 5.75
C ASN A 363 4.82 17.74 4.33
N LEU A 364 4.38 18.96 3.97
CA LEU A 364 4.57 19.52 2.63
C LEU A 364 6.05 19.66 2.29
N PHE A 365 6.88 20.19 3.18
CA PHE A 365 8.31 20.34 2.96
C PHE A 365 9.01 19.00 2.67
N ILE A 366 8.75 17.98 3.51
CA ILE A 366 9.34 16.64 3.33
C ILE A 366 8.83 16.02 2.02
N LEU A 367 7.53 16.17 1.73
CA LEU A 367 6.92 15.66 0.51
C LEU A 367 7.49 16.32 -0.75
N GLU A 368 7.73 17.62 -0.76
CA GLU A 368 8.32 18.31 -1.91
C GLU A 368 9.73 17.78 -2.22
N LYS A 369 10.53 17.44 -1.19
CA LYS A 369 11.85 16.83 -1.36
C LYS A 369 11.76 15.44 -1.99
N ILE A 370 10.86 14.60 -1.46
CA ILE A 370 10.62 13.25 -1.98
C ILE A 370 10.07 13.32 -3.41
N TYR A 371 9.09 14.19 -3.63
CA TYR A 371 8.46 14.41 -4.91
C TYR A 371 9.51 14.78 -5.96
N SER A 372 10.32 15.82 -5.71
CA SER A 372 11.33 16.27 -6.67
C SER A 372 12.36 15.17 -7.00
N TYR A 373 12.75 14.39 -6.00
CA TYR A 373 13.67 13.26 -6.19
C TYR A 373 13.03 12.15 -7.04
N LEU A 374 11.82 11.71 -6.68
CA LEU A 374 11.12 10.65 -7.38
C LEU A 374 10.71 11.08 -8.79
N GLU A 375 10.34 12.33 -9.01
CA GLU A 375 10.04 12.91 -10.33
C GLU A 375 11.25 12.80 -11.27
N ASN A 376 12.45 13.12 -10.77
CA ASN A 376 13.69 12.99 -11.54
C ASN A 376 13.98 11.54 -11.93
N ILE A 377 13.70 10.58 -11.05
CA ILE A 377 13.83 9.15 -11.40
C ILE A 377 12.75 8.76 -12.41
N TYR A 378 11.50 9.11 -12.13
CA TYR A 378 10.35 8.81 -12.95
C TYR A 378 10.51 9.29 -14.38
N ASN A 379 10.99 10.53 -14.59
CA ASN A 379 11.23 11.10 -15.91
C ASN A 379 12.33 10.39 -16.71
N LYS A 380 13.18 9.59 -16.07
CA LYS A 380 14.21 8.77 -16.75
C LYS A 380 13.68 7.40 -17.17
N ILE A 381 12.46 7.04 -16.74
CA ILE A 381 11.85 5.76 -17.09
C ILE A 381 11.35 5.82 -18.54
N ASP A 382 11.77 4.85 -19.33
CA ASP A 382 11.21 4.65 -20.68
C ASP A 382 9.84 3.99 -20.58
N HIS A 383 8.79 4.82 -20.48
CA HIS A 383 7.40 4.36 -20.40
C HIS A 383 7.00 3.51 -21.62
N ASN A 384 7.51 3.83 -22.80
CA ASN A 384 7.18 3.06 -24.01
C ASN A 384 7.74 1.65 -23.92
N LYS A 385 8.96 1.50 -23.41
CA LYS A 385 9.55 0.17 -23.17
C LYS A 385 8.72 -0.64 -22.16
N ILE A 386 8.32 -0.04 -21.05
CA ILE A 386 7.48 -0.72 -20.04
C ILE A 386 6.14 -1.12 -20.67
N LEU A 387 5.46 -0.20 -21.35
CA LEU A 387 4.18 -0.47 -22.02
C LEU A 387 4.32 -1.58 -23.05
N ASN A 388 5.38 -1.55 -23.88
CA ASN A 388 5.63 -2.59 -24.87
C ASN A 388 5.91 -3.95 -24.22
N GLN A 389 6.64 -4.00 -23.10
CA GLN A 389 6.85 -5.24 -22.35
C GLN A 389 5.55 -5.81 -21.81
N PHE A 390 4.67 -4.96 -21.25
CA PHE A 390 3.34 -5.37 -20.80
C PHE A 390 2.47 -5.88 -21.96
N MET A 391 2.45 -5.15 -23.08
CA MET A 391 1.68 -5.52 -24.28
C MET A 391 2.14 -6.85 -24.87
N ASN A 392 3.46 -7.08 -24.96
CA ASN A 392 4.01 -8.34 -25.45
C ASN A 392 3.68 -9.51 -24.52
N LYS A 393 3.71 -9.29 -23.19
CA LYS A 393 3.33 -10.32 -22.22
C LYS A 393 1.85 -10.70 -22.32
N HIS A 394 0.98 -9.72 -22.54
CA HIS A 394 -0.46 -9.98 -22.72
C HIS A 394 -0.78 -10.65 -24.05
N ASN A 395 -0.19 -10.19 -25.16
CA ASN A 395 -0.41 -10.80 -26.47
C ASN A 395 0.09 -12.24 -26.52
N ASN A 396 1.21 -12.56 -25.90
CA ASN A 396 1.71 -13.94 -25.84
C ASN A 396 0.82 -14.87 -24.99
N ASN A 397 0.05 -14.33 -24.06
CA ASN A 397 -0.90 -15.11 -23.23
C ASN A 397 -2.29 -15.24 -23.87
N LEU A 398 -2.62 -14.42 -24.87
CA LEU A 398 -3.92 -14.43 -25.58
C LEU A 398 -3.91 -15.30 -26.86
N ILE A 399 -2.79 -15.96 -27.19
CA ILE A 399 -2.70 -16.86 -28.37
C ILE A 399 -3.35 -18.24 -28.11
N ILE A 400 -4.00 -18.45 -26.96
CA ILE A 400 -4.78 -19.66 -26.69
C ILE A 400 -6.27 -19.31 -26.78
N GLU A 401 -6.86 -19.72 -27.91
CA GLU A 401 -8.30 -19.86 -28.20
C GLU A 401 -9.13 -18.57 -28.29
N ASP A 402 -9.23 -18.02 -29.51
CA ASP A 402 -10.46 -17.33 -29.94
C ASP A 402 -10.98 -18.04 -31.19
N GLU A 403 -12.00 -18.90 -30.99
CA GLU A 403 -12.94 -19.28 -32.03
C GLU A 403 -13.76 -18.03 -32.43
N GLU A 404 -13.72 -17.71 -33.71
CA GLU A 404 -14.39 -16.55 -34.33
C GLU A 404 -15.89 -16.49 -33.97
N LYS A 405 -16.27 -15.51 -33.15
CA LYS A 405 -17.66 -15.04 -33.07
C LYS A 405 -17.80 -13.68 -33.73
N ASN A 406 -18.62 -13.67 -34.77
CA ASN A 406 -19.06 -12.53 -35.57
C ASN A 406 -19.45 -11.32 -34.71
N ILE A 407 -18.80 -10.19 -34.99
CA ILE A 407 -19.17 -8.86 -34.48
C ILE A 407 -19.98 -8.15 -35.57
N ALA A 408 -21.30 -8.18 -35.44
CA ALA A 408 -22.20 -7.21 -36.07
C ALA A 408 -22.99 -6.52 -34.95
N ASP A 409 -23.21 -5.21 -35.12
CA ASP A 409 -23.94 -4.26 -34.26
C ASP A 409 -23.18 -3.72 -33.03
N LEU A 410 -22.50 -2.57 -33.23
CA LEU A 410 -21.82 -1.77 -32.19
C LEU A 410 -22.38 -0.34 -32.04
N ASP A 411 -23.57 -0.05 -32.58
CA ASP A 411 -24.08 1.33 -32.68
C ASP A 411 -24.88 1.85 -31.47
N ASP A 412 -24.86 1.19 -30.31
CA ASP A 412 -25.62 1.68 -29.14
C ASP A 412 -24.97 1.41 -27.77
N VAL A 413 -23.63 1.51 -27.67
CA VAL A 413 -22.95 1.47 -26.37
C VAL A 413 -23.13 2.81 -25.65
N LYS A 414 -24.18 2.92 -24.83
CA LYS A 414 -24.36 4.05 -23.91
C LYS A 414 -23.16 4.12 -22.95
N PHE A 415 -22.51 5.29 -22.86
CA PHE A 415 -21.51 5.56 -21.83
C PHE A 415 -22.14 5.34 -20.44
N ASP A 416 -21.65 4.36 -19.67
CA ASP A 416 -21.89 4.39 -18.23
C ASP A 416 -21.09 5.55 -17.66
N LYS A 417 -21.80 6.61 -17.23
CA LYS A 417 -21.19 7.82 -16.68
C LYS A 417 -20.35 7.53 -15.43
N ASN A 418 -20.52 6.37 -14.81
CA ASN A 418 -19.81 5.98 -13.60
C ASN A 418 -18.41 5.38 -13.86
N GLU A 419 -18.08 4.98 -15.09
CA GLU A 419 -16.79 4.34 -15.40
C GLU A 419 -15.64 5.33 -15.66
N ILE A 420 -15.97 6.58 -16.01
CA ILE A 420 -14.96 7.61 -16.31
C ILE A 420 -14.73 8.46 -15.06
N PHE A 421 -13.51 8.42 -14.54
CA PHE A 421 -13.08 9.22 -13.40
C PHE A 421 -12.35 10.49 -13.84
N THR A 422 -12.10 11.39 -12.88
CA THR A 422 -11.33 12.61 -13.10
C THR A 422 -9.86 12.26 -13.35
N ILE A 423 -9.26 12.75 -14.44
CA ILE A 423 -7.88 12.39 -14.85
C ILE A 423 -7.07 13.67 -15.06
N LYS A 424 -5.80 13.71 -14.61
CA LYS A 424 -4.89 14.83 -14.92
C LYS A 424 -4.71 15.02 -16.41
N GLN A 425 -4.63 16.26 -16.87
CA GLN A 425 -4.51 16.61 -18.28
C GLN A 425 -3.35 15.87 -18.95
N SER A 426 -2.15 15.88 -18.35
CA SER A 426 -0.97 15.16 -18.84
C SER A 426 -1.25 13.67 -19.10
N ARG A 427 -1.92 13.01 -18.14
CA ARG A 427 -2.32 11.60 -18.23
C ARG A 427 -3.34 11.38 -19.35
N LEU A 428 -4.34 12.24 -19.46
CA LEU A 428 -5.32 12.18 -20.55
C LEU A 428 -4.63 12.28 -21.91
N LEU A 429 -3.67 13.19 -22.08
CA LEU A 429 -2.93 13.33 -23.33
C LEU A 429 -2.09 12.10 -23.67
N ILE A 430 -1.47 11.44 -22.68
CA ILE A 430 -0.76 10.16 -22.89
C ILE A 430 -1.73 9.07 -23.39
N ILE A 431 -2.89 8.95 -22.75
CA ILE A 431 -3.92 7.98 -23.14
C ILE A 431 -4.38 8.25 -24.57
N LEU A 432 -4.70 9.50 -24.90
CA LEU A 432 -5.14 9.87 -26.25
C LEU A 432 -4.06 9.58 -27.30
N LYS A 433 -2.78 9.88 -27.02
CA LYS A 433 -1.66 9.50 -27.89
C LYS A 433 -1.61 7.99 -28.14
N SER A 434 -1.80 7.18 -27.10
CA SER A 434 -1.79 5.72 -27.22
C SER A 434 -2.92 5.16 -28.11
N ILE A 435 -4.05 5.88 -28.19
CA ILE A 435 -5.18 5.55 -29.07
C ILE A 435 -4.93 6.08 -30.49
N GLY A 436 -3.75 6.63 -30.77
CA GLY A 436 -3.36 7.18 -32.05
C GLY A 436 -3.94 8.57 -32.31
N CYS A 437 -4.15 9.37 -31.26
CA CYS A 437 -4.36 10.81 -31.43
C CYS A 437 -3.02 11.51 -31.65
N GLU A 438 -3.01 12.47 -32.56
CA GLU A 438 -1.92 13.42 -32.73
C GLU A 438 -2.18 14.63 -31.83
N ILE A 439 -1.17 15.05 -31.07
CA ILE A 439 -1.26 16.19 -30.14
C ILE A 439 -0.25 17.23 -30.57
N ARG A 440 -0.73 18.44 -30.88
CA ARG A 440 0.07 19.58 -31.33
C ARG A 440 -0.14 20.77 -30.40
N GLU A 441 0.86 21.63 -30.31
CA GLU A 441 0.72 22.94 -29.66
C GLU A 441 -0.16 23.85 -30.51
N GLY A 442 -1.14 24.49 -29.87
CA GLY A 442 -2.04 25.46 -30.47
C GLY A 442 -1.53 26.90 -30.30
N LYS A 443 -2.42 27.87 -30.47
CA LYS A 443 -2.08 29.28 -30.28
C LYS A 443 -2.04 29.61 -28.79
N GLY A 444 -0.93 30.17 -28.31
CA GLY A 444 -0.75 30.48 -26.88
C GLY A 444 -0.47 29.22 -26.08
N SER A 445 -1.18 29.02 -24.97
CA SER A 445 -1.09 27.79 -24.17
C SER A 445 -2.30 26.89 -24.45
N GLU A 446 -2.67 26.70 -25.71
CA GLU A 446 -3.69 25.73 -26.12
C GLU A 446 -3.03 24.46 -26.62
N ILE A 447 -3.71 23.33 -26.46
CA ILE A 447 -3.31 22.03 -27.02
C ILE A 447 -4.39 21.59 -28.00
N SER A 448 -3.97 21.31 -29.23
CA SER A 448 -4.83 20.80 -30.30
C SER A 448 -4.66 19.29 -30.42
N ILE A 449 -5.76 18.56 -30.38
CA ILE A 449 -5.81 17.10 -30.42
C ILE A 449 -6.56 16.68 -31.69
N TYR A 450 -5.94 15.79 -32.46
CA TYR A 450 -6.47 15.28 -33.72
C TYR A 450 -6.56 13.77 -33.67
N LYS A 451 -7.60 13.20 -34.27
CA LYS A 451 -7.72 11.76 -34.53
C LYS A 451 -8.22 11.57 -35.96
N PHE A 452 -7.59 10.68 -36.72
CA PHE A 452 -8.04 10.38 -38.08
C PHE A 452 -9.49 9.88 -38.06
N GLY A 453 -10.37 10.51 -38.86
CA GLY A 453 -11.81 10.24 -38.86
C GLY A 453 -12.63 10.96 -37.77
N GLY A 454 -11.99 11.71 -36.88
CA GLY A 454 -12.65 12.56 -35.87
C GLY A 454 -12.58 14.05 -36.21
N LYS A 455 -13.22 14.90 -35.39
CA LYS A 455 -13.03 16.36 -35.43
C LYS A 455 -11.81 16.74 -34.60
N HIS A 456 -11.26 17.92 -34.83
CA HIS A 456 -10.22 18.47 -33.96
C HIS A 456 -10.84 18.91 -32.62
N TYR A 457 -10.11 18.72 -31.52
CA TYR A 457 -10.49 19.23 -30.20
C TYR A 457 -9.37 20.13 -29.67
N THR A 458 -9.73 21.32 -29.18
CA THR A 458 -8.78 22.25 -28.57
C THR A 458 -9.06 22.37 -27.09
N MET A 459 -8.03 22.23 -26.27
CA MET A 459 -8.12 22.43 -24.82
C MET A 459 -7.14 23.48 -24.34
N GLY A 460 -7.56 24.27 -23.35
CA GLY A 460 -6.66 25.18 -22.65
C GLY A 460 -5.60 24.40 -21.85
N HIS A 461 -4.39 24.95 -21.82
CA HIS A 461 -3.24 24.51 -21.03
C HIS A 461 -2.69 25.70 -20.20
N HIS A 462 -3.59 26.56 -19.74
CA HIS A 462 -3.24 27.79 -19.01
C HIS A 462 -2.78 27.53 -17.56
N LYS A 463 -3.06 26.34 -17.02
CA LYS A 463 -2.66 25.94 -15.66
C LYS A 463 -1.90 24.61 -15.72
N LYS A 464 -0.83 24.52 -14.92
CA LYS A 464 0.10 23.38 -14.91
C LYS A 464 -0.64 22.11 -14.47
N ASP A 465 -0.94 21.25 -15.44
CA ASP A 465 -1.52 19.91 -15.28
C ASP A 465 -2.82 19.80 -14.46
N GLU A 466 -3.89 20.48 -14.89
CA GLU A 466 -5.19 20.41 -14.23
C GLU A 466 -5.88 19.04 -14.35
N TYR A 467 -6.70 18.72 -13.36
CA TYR A 467 -7.63 17.59 -13.40
C TYR A 467 -8.79 17.87 -14.36
N ILE A 468 -8.99 16.97 -15.34
CA ILE A 468 -10.07 17.00 -16.31
C ILE A 468 -11.21 16.12 -15.80
N TYR A 469 -12.38 16.71 -15.60
CA TYR A 469 -13.56 16.01 -15.09
C TYR A 469 -14.24 15.14 -16.15
N PRO A 470 -14.98 14.08 -15.73
CA PRO A 470 -15.59 13.12 -16.65
C PRO A 470 -16.46 13.73 -17.77
N PRO A 471 -17.28 14.78 -17.54
CA PRO A 471 -18.05 15.40 -18.61
C PRO A 471 -17.18 15.95 -19.74
N THR A 472 -16.02 16.54 -19.40
CA THR A 472 -15.05 17.07 -20.35
C THR A 472 -14.36 15.94 -21.09
N ILE A 473 -13.97 14.86 -20.39
CA ILE A 473 -13.39 13.66 -21.02
C ILE A 473 -14.37 13.07 -22.03
N ILE A 474 -15.63 12.87 -21.66
CA ILE A 474 -16.68 12.35 -22.56
C ILE A 474 -16.82 13.24 -23.80
N ASN A 475 -16.79 14.56 -23.64
CA ASN A 475 -16.87 15.49 -24.76
C ASN A 475 -15.66 15.39 -25.69
N ILE A 476 -14.46 15.23 -25.14
CA ILE A 476 -13.21 15.00 -25.89
C ILE A 476 -13.35 13.72 -26.72
N LEU A 477 -13.74 12.60 -26.09
CA LEU A 477 -13.86 11.31 -26.76
C LEU A 477 -14.88 11.34 -27.90
N LYS A 478 -16.04 11.94 -27.66
CA LYS A 478 -17.07 12.15 -28.70
C LYS A 478 -16.55 13.00 -29.86
N THR A 479 -15.83 14.08 -29.57
CA THR A 479 -15.31 14.98 -30.62
C THR A 479 -14.26 14.30 -31.48
N LEU A 480 -13.38 13.53 -30.85
CA LEU A 480 -12.30 12.78 -31.52
C LEU A 480 -12.77 11.47 -32.15
N ASN A 481 -14.08 11.16 -32.07
CA ASN A 481 -14.66 9.89 -32.52
C ASN A 481 -13.95 8.65 -31.93
N ILE A 482 -13.65 8.71 -30.63
CA ILE A 482 -13.04 7.62 -29.88
C ILE A 482 -14.14 6.90 -29.10
N SER A 483 -14.26 5.58 -29.31
CA SER A 483 -15.26 4.81 -28.57
C SER A 483 -14.89 4.74 -27.08
N PRO A 484 -15.88 4.73 -26.16
CA PRO A 484 -15.62 4.49 -24.74
C PRO A 484 -14.81 3.21 -24.52
N LYS A 485 -15.10 2.15 -25.29
CA LYS A 485 -14.42 0.86 -25.20
C LYS A 485 -12.93 1.00 -25.51
N ASP A 486 -12.56 1.71 -26.57
CA ASP A 486 -11.15 1.92 -26.94
C ASP A 486 -10.42 2.78 -25.90
N PHE A 487 -11.10 3.83 -25.42
CA PHE A 487 -10.55 4.67 -24.36
C PHE A 487 -10.32 3.89 -23.09
N MET A 488 -11.32 3.13 -22.64
CA MET A 488 -11.21 2.29 -21.47
C MET A 488 -10.17 1.19 -21.68
N GLN A 489 -10.09 0.55 -22.84
CA GLN A 489 -9.04 -0.45 -23.12
C GLN A 489 -7.64 0.16 -23.03
N CYS A 490 -7.41 1.36 -23.57
CA CYS A 490 -6.12 2.03 -23.43
C CYS A 490 -5.85 2.49 -22.01
N LEU A 491 -6.86 3.04 -21.32
CA LEU A 491 -6.77 3.38 -19.90
C LEU A 491 -6.40 2.16 -19.06
N LYS A 492 -7.05 1.02 -19.33
CA LYS A 492 -6.82 -0.29 -18.70
C LYS A 492 -5.42 -0.83 -19.00
N LYS A 493 -4.89 -0.62 -20.22
CA LYS A 493 -3.53 -1.00 -20.61
C LYS A 493 -2.46 -0.12 -19.96
N ILE A 494 -2.70 1.17 -19.85
CA ILE A 494 -1.77 2.15 -19.26
C ILE A 494 -1.85 2.13 -17.72
N HIS A 495 -3.00 1.72 -17.18
CA HIS A 495 -3.29 1.70 -15.75
C HIS A 495 -3.94 0.35 -15.36
N PRO A 496 -3.17 -0.76 -15.31
CA PRO A 496 -3.72 -2.09 -15.02
C PRO A 496 -4.40 -2.19 -13.64
N THR A 497 -4.19 -1.24 -12.73
CA THR A 497 -4.95 -1.13 -11.47
C THR A 497 -6.39 -0.62 -11.65
N VAL A 498 -6.73 0.01 -12.78
CA VAL A 498 -8.14 0.35 -13.14
C VAL A 498 -8.94 -0.90 -13.55
N LEU A 499 -8.27 -2.03 -13.83
CA LEU A 499 -8.88 -3.28 -14.30
C LEU A 499 -9.40 -4.22 -13.20
N MET A 500 -9.41 -3.78 -11.95
CA MET A 500 -9.82 -4.64 -10.82
C MET A 500 -11.16 -4.24 -10.19
N ASN A 501 -11.99 -3.48 -10.93
CA ASN A 501 -13.38 -3.16 -10.57
C ASN A 501 -14.36 -3.73 -11.60
#